data_AF-A0A520GRG5-F1
#
_entry.id   AF-A0A520GRG5-F1
#
_cell.length_a   1.000
_cell.length_b   1.000
_cell.length_c   1.000
_cell.angle_alpha   90.00
_cell.angle_beta   90.00
_cell.angle_gamma   90.00
#
_symmetry.space_group_name_H-M   'P 1'
#
loop_
_entity.id
_entity.type
_entity.pdbx_description
1 polymer ?
#
loop_
_entity_poly.entity_id
_entity_poly.type
_entity_poly.pdbx_seq_one_letter_code
_entity_poly.pdbx_strand_id
1 'polypeptide(L)'
;MSLGGGNDRVVNRGAIGGAVLLGDGDDGFVEGPNGRVAGGVDGGMGTDTYTALLAGDRQGLGIRTGFERLAVEGTGTLSLTLDQGFEAASLTGTGLSVALNGFAIGRVAGSDGAERFAVDGDVASVSLGAGDDALALGTARAAGRYDGGAGSDVLRFTAPGAVTLAGVATGFEQVALAGGSLTVSGTLGSANAPLAFDDGAQSL
;
A
#
# COMPACT_ATOMS: atom_id res chain seq x y z
N MET A 1 16.31 -11.21 20.99
CA MET A 1 15.87 -10.20 21.97
C MET A 1 14.38 -10.43 22.18
N SER A 2 13.91 -10.47 23.42
CA SER A 2 12.48 -10.51 23.77
C SER A 2 12.20 -9.27 24.61
N LEU A 3 11.13 -8.54 24.30
CA LEU A 3 10.78 -7.30 25.00
C LEU A 3 9.71 -7.52 26.06
N GLY A 4 8.83 -8.51 25.87
CA GLY A 4 7.96 -9.01 26.92
C GLY A 4 6.53 -8.54 26.69
N GLY A 5 5.97 -7.78 27.62
CA GLY A 5 4.64 -7.21 27.48
C GLY A 5 4.66 -5.68 27.55
N GLY A 6 3.67 -5.04 26.94
CA GLY A 6 3.55 -3.59 26.79
C GLY A 6 3.78 -3.18 25.33
N ASN A 7 3.49 -1.91 25.01
CA ASN A 7 3.70 -1.40 23.65
C ASN A 7 5.16 -0.99 23.46
N ASP A 8 5.92 -1.84 22.78
CA ASP A 8 7.35 -1.71 22.57
C ASP A 8 7.69 -1.10 21.21
N ARG A 9 8.87 -0.48 21.13
CA ARG A 9 9.39 0.09 19.88
C ARG A 9 10.86 -0.23 19.67
N VAL A 10 11.17 -0.88 18.55
CA VAL A 10 12.54 -1.15 18.11
C VAL A 10 12.83 -0.39 16.82
N VAL A 11 13.94 0.34 16.80
CA VAL A 11 14.43 1.01 15.59
C VAL A 11 15.77 0.41 15.20
N ASN A 12 15.79 -0.36 14.11
CA ASN A 12 17.00 -0.98 13.60
C ASN A 12 17.58 -0.17 12.44
N ARG A 13 18.78 0.37 12.62
CA ARG A 13 19.59 1.04 11.56
C ARG A 13 20.90 0.31 11.26
N GLY A 14 20.99 -0.96 11.66
CA GLY A 14 22.19 -1.78 11.50
C GLY A 14 21.85 -3.27 11.44
N ALA A 15 22.73 -4.11 11.98
CA ALA A 15 22.54 -5.56 11.98
C ALA A 15 22.20 -6.07 13.38
N ILE A 16 21.10 -6.83 13.49
CA ILE A 16 20.77 -7.64 14.67
C ILE A 16 21.01 -9.10 14.30
N GLY A 17 21.94 -9.75 15.02
CA GLY A 17 22.35 -11.13 14.72
C GLY A 17 21.36 -12.22 15.14
N GLY A 18 20.44 -11.92 16.06
CA GLY A 18 19.40 -12.84 16.52
C GLY A 18 18.01 -12.45 16.02
N ALA A 19 16.98 -13.16 16.51
CA ALA A 19 15.59 -12.76 16.33
C ALA A 19 15.24 -11.57 17.23
N VAL A 20 14.23 -10.80 16.83
CA VAL A 20 13.54 -9.79 17.65
C VAL A 20 12.13 -10.31 17.91
N LEU A 21 11.76 -10.46 19.18
CA LEU A 21 10.44 -10.91 19.63
C LEU A 21 9.84 -9.75 20.44
N LEU A 22 8.78 -9.14 19.94
CA LEU A 22 8.19 -7.95 20.56
C LEU A 22 7.30 -8.38 21.73
N GLY A 23 6.26 -9.17 21.50
CA GLY A 23 5.59 -9.94 22.55
C GLY A 23 4.12 -9.60 22.66
N ASP A 24 3.63 -9.30 23.86
CA ASP A 24 2.23 -8.88 24.05
C ASP A 24 2.13 -7.35 24.04
N GLY A 25 1.33 -6.74 23.17
CA GLY A 25 1.17 -5.29 23.10
C GLY A 25 0.91 -4.82 21.68
N ASP A 26 0.62 -3.53 21.50
CA ASP A 26 0.63 -2.94 20.16
C ASP A 26 2.04 -2.41 19.86
N ASP A 27 2.87 -3.23 19.21
CA ASP A 27 4.30 -2.99 19.07
C ASP A 27 4.69 -2.37 17.72
N GLY A 28 5.90 -1.80 17.67
CA GLY A 28 6.45 -1.17 16.48
C GLY A 28 7.88 -1.58 16.17
N PHE A 29 8.11 -2.16 14.99
CA PHE A 29 9.45 -2.39 14.47
C PHE A 29 9.75 -1.47 13.28
N VAL A 30 10.82 -0.69 13.37
CA VAL A 30 11.30 0.14 12.25
C VAL A 30 12.56 -0.47 11.66
N GLU A 31 12.48 -0.89 10.41
CA GLU A 31 13.62 -1.28 9.60
C GLU A 31 14.14 -0.07 8.81
N GLY A 32 15.22 0.53 9.30
CA GLY A 32 15.92 1.62 8.64
C GLY A 32 16.70 1.18 7.40
N PRO A 33 17.24 2.15 6.64
CA PRO A 33 18.16 1.85 5.55
C PRO A 33 19.34 1.01 6.03
N ASN A 34 19.64 -0.07 5.32
CA ASN A 34 20.64 -1.10 5.68
C ASN A 34 20.34 -1.87 6.97
N GLY A 35 19.15 -1.72 7.54
CA GLY A 35 18.65 -2.54 8.64
C GLY A 35 18.55 -4.01 8.22
N ARG A 36 19.03 -4.92 9.07
CA ARG A 36 18.86 -6.36 8.89
C ARG A 36 18.69 -7.05 10.24
N VAL A 37 17.78 -8.01 10.31
CA VAL A 37 17.62 -8.93 11.45
C VAL A 37 17.80 -10.35 10.93
N ALA A 38 18.86 -11.04 11.38
CA ALA A 38 19.19 -12.35 10.85
C ALA A 38 18.22 -13.45 11.31
N GLY A 39 17.63 -13.32 12.50
CA GLY A 39 16.66 -14.28 13.05
C GLY A 39 15.19 -13.96 12.77
N GLY A 40 14.91 -12.88 12.02
CA GLY A 40 13.55 -12.38 11.80
C GLY A 40 12.98 -11.57 12.97
N VAL A 41 11.80 -11.00 12.74
CA VAL A 41 11.07 -10.17 13.70
C VAL A 41 9.66 -10.75 13.91
N ASP A 42 9.28 -10.96 15.15
CA ASP A 42 7.94 -11.42 15.53
C ASP A 42 7.24 -10.31 16.31
N GLY A 43 6.09 -9.84 15.81
CA GLY A 43 5.24 -8.85 16.49
C GLY A 43 4.58 -9.43 17.73
N GLY A 44 4.06 -10.65 17.63
CA GLY A 44 3.45 -11.35 18.74
C GLY A 44 1.94 -11.13 18.81
N MET A 45 1.41 -10.80 20.00
CA MET A 45 -0.02 -10.57 20.22
C MET A 45 -0.30 -9.08 20.32
N GLY A 46 -1.29 -8.62 19.56
CA GLY A 46 -1.78 -7.26 19.62
C GLY A 46 -1.99 -6.73 18.21
N THR A 47 -1.86 -5.43 18.03
CA THR A 47 -1.88 -4.81 16.71
C THR A 47 -0.53 -4.19 16.39
N ASP A 48 0.31 -4.98 15.74
CA ASP A 48 1.71 -4.67 15.53
C ASP A 48 1.97 -3.99 14.19
N THR A 49 2.95 -3.09 14.18
CA THR A 49 3.33 -2.33 12.98
C THR A 49 4.78 -2.58 12.57
N TYR A 50 4.96 -3.04 11.33
CA TYR A 50 6.26 -3.10 10.66
C TYR A 50 6.44 -1.86 9.79
N THR A 51 7.41 -1.01 10.12
CA THR A 51 7.77 0.18 9.33
C THR A 51 9.01 -0.10 8.48
N ALA A 52 8.86 0.00 7.16
CA ALA A 52 9.96 0.07 6.20
C ALA A 52 10.34 1.53 5.96
N LEU A 53 11.48 1.96 6.49
CA LEU A 53 12.02 3.31 6.25
C LEU A 53 12.98 3.27 5.06
N LEU A 54 12.53 3.82 3.93
CA LEU A 54 13.21 3.78 2.64
C LEU A 54 14.23 4.93 2.46
N ALA A 55 15.25 4.66 1.66
CA ALA A 55 16.23 5.64 1.18
C ALA A 55 16.53 5.37 -0.29
N GLY A 56 15.48 5.35 -1.10
CA GLY A 56 15.45 4.84 -2.46
C GLY A 56 14.60 3.57 -2.58
N ASP A 57 14.46 3.08 -3.82
CA ASP A 57 13.66 1.89 -4.11
C ASP A 57 14.22 0.65 -3.43
N ARG A 58 13.32 -0.19 -2.92
CA ARG A 58 13.65 -1.40 -2.16
C ARG A 58 12.82 -2.58 -2.63
N GLN A 59 13.46 -3.73 -2.72
CA GLN A 59 12.81 -5.01 -3.02
C GLN A 59 12.70 -5.84 -1.76
N GLY A 60 11.46 -6.18 -1.37
CA GLY A 60 11.15 -7.05 -0.25
C GLY A 60 11.51 -6.50 1.14
N LEU A 61 11.10 -7.27 2.14
CA LEU A 61 11.35 -7.02 3.57
C LEU A 61 12.13 -8.18 4.19
N GLY A 62 12.62 -7.99 5.41
CA GLY A 62 13.18 -9.07 6.22
C GLY A 62 12.11 -10.10 6.62
N ILE A 63 12.58 -11.24 7.14
CA ILE A 63 11.72 -12.28 7.72
C ILE A 63 10.91 -11.65 8.85
N ARG A 64 9.58 -11.76 8.78
CA ARG A 64 8.67 -11.21 9.78
C ARG A 64 7.42 -12.07 9.96
N THR A 65 6.82 -12.01 11.15
CA THR A 65 5.55 -12.65 11.51
C THR A 65 4.79 -11.78 12.52
N GLY A 66 3.48 -12.00 12.65
CA GLY A 66 2.66 -11.34 13.67
C GLY A 66 2.56 -9.82 13.48
N PHE A 67 2.44 -9.34 12.24
CA PHE A 67 2.24 -7.91 11.98
C PHE A 67 0.93 -7.70 11.23
N GLU A 68 0.03 -6.93 11.83
CA GLU A 68 -1.26 -6.58 11.23
C GLU A 68 -1.13 -5.35 10.33
N ARG A 69 -0.09 -4.53 10.54
CA ARG A 69 0.10 -3.24 9.84
C ARG A 69 1.48 -3.13 9.19
N LEU A 70 1.49 -2.55 8.00
CA LEU A 70 2.68 -2.14 7.27
C LEU A 70 2.73 -0.61 7.17
N ALA A 71 3.85 0.00 7.54
CA ALA A 71 4.11 1.42 7.27
C ALA A 71 5.27 1.55 6.29
N VAL A 72 5.13 2.42 5.30
CA VAL A 72 6.21 2.76 4.34
C VAL A 72 6.48 4.25 4.45
N GLU A 73 7.71 4.57 4.85
CA GLU A 73 8.17 5.93 5.13
C GLU A 73 9.48 6.22 4.40
N GLY A 74 9.89 7.49 4.34
CA GLY A 74 11.15 7.89 3.73
C GLY A 74 10.97 8.27 2.26
N THR A 75 11.83 7.76 1.37
CA THR A 75 11.77 8.09 -0.06
C THR A 75 11.96 6.85 -0.93
N GLY A 76 11.28 6.80 -2.07
CA GLY A 76 11.32 5.68 -3.02
C GLY A 76 10.10 4.76 -2.91
N THR A 77 10.18 3.62 -3.60
CA THR A 77 9.11 2.60 -3.68
C THR A 77 9.54 1.29 -3.05
N LEU A 78 8.73 0.73 -2.16
CA LEU A 78 8.85 -0.66 -1.72
C LEU A 78 8.12 -1.56 -2.71
N SER A 79 8.83 -2.49 -3.36
CA SER A 79 8.23 -3.59 -4.11
C SER A 79 8.14 -4.82 -3.21
N LEU A 80 6.95 -5.37 -3.02
CA LEU A 80 6.68 -6.43 -2.06
C LEU A 80 5.77 -7.51 -2.65
N THR A 81 6.26 -8.74 -2.72
CA THR A 81 5.37 -9.91 -2.81
C THR A 81 4.90 -10.24 -1.40
N LEU A 82 3.59 -10.29 -1.18
CA LEU A 82 3.06 -10.63 0.13
C LEU A 82 3.35 -12.09 0.47
N ASP A 83 3.81 -12.27 1.71
CA ASP A 83 4.05 -13.51 2.41
C ASP A 83 3.12 -13.65 3.65
N GLN A 84 2.33 -12.60 3.93
CA GLN A 84 1.29 -12.54 4.95
C GLN A 84 0.21 -11.52 4.54
N GLY A 85 -0.96 -11.59 5.18
CA GLY A 85 -1.97 -10.54 5.06
C GLY A 85 -1.64 -9.34 5.96
N PHE A 86 -2.16 -8.17 5.59
CA PHE A 86 -2.15 -6.98 6.44
C PHE A 86 -3.57 -6.45 6.57
N GLU A 87 -3.96 -6.03 7.77
CA GLU A 87 -5.19 -5.28 7.98
C GLU A 87 -5.08 -3.88 7.37
N ALA A 88 -3.89 -3.28 7.43
CA ALA A 88 -3.64 -1.93 6.93
C ALA A 88 -2.22 -1.73 6.40
N ALA A 89 -2.11 -0.88 5.38
CA ALA A 89 -0.86 -0.24 5.01
C ALA A 89 -0.99 1.30 5.11
N SER A 90 0.07 1.97 5.57
CA SER A 90 0.18 3.43 5.53
C SER A 90 1.39 3.88 4.72
N LEU A 91 1.22 4.87 3.86
CA LEU A 91 2.27 5.47 3.04
C LEU A 91 2.48 6.93 3.47
N THR A 92 3.73 7.38 3.51
CA THR A 92 4.05 8.79 3.79
C THR A 92 5.10 9.29 2.82
N GLY A 93 4.68 9.97 1.75
CA GLY A 93 5.54 10.47 0.67
C GLY A 93 6.25 9.38 -0.13
N THR A 94 5.69 8.16 -0.19
CA THR A 94 6.39 6.96 -0.70
C THR A 94 5.55 6.13 -1.67
N GLY A 95 6.22 5.19 -2.33
CA GLY A 95 5.60 4.17 -3.14
C GLY A 95 5.51 2.80 -2.46
N LEU A 96 4.45 2.06 -2.77
CA LEU A 96 4.29 0.65 -2.46
C LEU A 96 3.74 -0.08 -3.70
N SER A 97 4.48 -1.07 -4.20
CA SER A 97 4.06 -1.96 -5.28
C SER A 97 3.92 -3.39 -4.75
N VAL A 98 2.74 -3.97 -4.89
CA VAL A 98 2.36 -5.22 -4.22
C VAL A 98 1.99 -6.29 -5.23
N ALA A 99 2.59 -7.48 -5.06
CA ALA A 99 2.04 -8.71 -5.58
C ALA A 99 1.32 -9.47 -4.45
N LEU A 100 0.01 -9.64 -4.56
CA LEU A 100 -0.84 -10.16 -3.48
C LEU A 100 -0.52 -11.61 -3.12
N ASN A 101 -0.14 -12.43 -4.09
CA ASN A 101 0.31 -13.82 -3.86
C ASN A 101 -0.64 -14.64 -2.96
N GLY A 102 -1.95 -14.45 -3.10
CA GLY A 102 -2.98 -15.13 -2.30
C GLY A 102 -3.32 -14.48 -0.95
N PHE A 103 -2.64 -13.40 -0.58
CA PHE A 103 -2.92 -12.58 0.60
C PHE A 103 -3.72 -11.32 0.23
N ALA A 104 -4.00 -10.48 1.23
CA ALA A 104 -4.75 -9.24 1.07
C ALA A 104 -4.17 -8.13 1.95
N ILE A 105 -4.42 -6.89 1.53
CA ILE A 105 -4.32 -5.70 2.37
C ILE A 105 -5.74 -5.18 2.57
N GLY A 106 -6.18 -5.02 3.82
CA GLY A 106 -7.54 -4.58 4.12
C GLY A 106 -7.81 -3.13 3.72
N ARG A 107 -6.89 -2.22 4.09
CA ARG A 107 -6.95 -0.81 3.70
C ARG A 107 -5.56 -0.23 3.42
N VAL A 108 -5.50 0.76 2.55
CA VAL A 108 -4.30 1.59 2.34
C VAL A 108 -4.64 3.04 2.60
N ALA A 109 -3.83 3.71 3.42
CA ALA A 109 -3.93 5.14 3.70
C ALA A 109 -2.64 5.86 3.29
N GLY A 110 -2.75 7.00 2.62
CA GLY A 110 -1.63 7.91 2.37
C GLY A 110 -1.62 9.08 3.37
N SER A 111 -1.00 10.17 2.94
CA SER A 111 -0.63 11.34 3.73
C SER A 111 -0.96 12.63 2.97
N ASP A 112 -0.25 13.72 3.25
CA ASP A 112 -0.29 14.95 2.45
C ASP A 112 0.81 14.97 1.36
N GLY A 113 1.53 13.85 1.21
CA GLY A 113 2.64 13.66 0.28
C GLY A 113 2.19 13.10 -1.07
N ALA A 114 3.13 12.92 -2.00
CA ALA A 114 2.83 12.24 -3.26
C ALA A 114 3.06 10.72 -3.11
N GLU A 115 1.96 9.97 -3.03
CA GLU A 115 1.94 8.53 -2.84
C GLU A 115 1.81 7.78 -4.17
N ARG A 116 2.46 6.61 -4.25
CA ARG A 116 2.28 5.68 -5.37
C ARG A 116 1.90 4.31 -4.86
N PHE A 117 0.64 3.93 -4.98
CA PHE A 117 0.21 2.58 -4.63
C PHE A 117 -0.11 1.77 -5.89
N ALA A 118 0.56 0.63 -6.06
CA ALA A 118 0.30 -0.33 -7.12
C ALA A 118 0.05 -1.71 -6.54
N VAL A 119 -0.95 -2.42 -7.06
CA VAL A 119 -1.26 -3.80 -6.64
C VAL A 119 -1.67 -4.64 -7.84
N ASP A 120 -1.24 -5.89 -7.91
CA ASP A 120 -1.56 -6.84 -8.99
C ASP A 120 -2.99 -7.42 -8.93
N GLY A 121 -3.84 -6.87 -8.07
CA GLY A 121 -5.22 -7.29 -7.87
C GLY A 121 -6.12 -6.16 -7.39
N ASP A 122 -7.05 -6.49 -6.49
CA ASP A 122 -8.00 -5.55 -5.89
C ASP A 122 -7.69 -5.34 -4.39
N VAL A 123 -8.11 -4.20 -3.84
CA VAL A 123 -7.99 -3.84 -2.41
C VAL A 123 -9.32 -3.25 -1.95
N ALA A 124 -9.77 -3.61 -0.75
CA ALA A 124 -11.09 -3.22 -0.28
C ALA A 124 -11.24 -1.70 -0.07
N SER A 125 -10.18 -1.02 0.39
CA SER A 125 -10.21 0.43 0.64
C SER A 125 -8.84 1.08 0.38
N VAL A 126 -8.84 2.20 -0.34
CA VAL A 126 -7.68 3.08 -0.52
C VAL A 126 -8.12 4.53 -0.27
N SER A 127 -7.35 5.29 0.50
CA SER A 127 -7.51 6.73 0.73
C SER A 127 -6.14 7.38 0.69
N LEU A 128 -5.78 8.10 -0.38
CA LEU A 128 -4.42 8.58 -0.59
C LEU A 128 -4.13 9.91 0.11
N GLY A 129 -5.13 10.78 0.23
CA GLY A 129 -5.05 11.94 1.12
C GLY A 129 -4.91 13.23 0.33
N ALA A 130 -3.91 14.03 0.63
CA ALA A 130 -3.58 15.19 -0.21
C ALA A 130 -2.24 14.94 -0.92
N GLY A 131 -1.99 15.66 -2.00
CA GLY A 131 -0.81 15.44 -2.84
C GLY A 131 -1.20 14.97 -4.23
N ASP A 132 -0.21 14.80 -5.11
CA ASP A 132 -0.45 14.28 -6.46
C ASP A 132 -0.17 12.78 -6.46
N ASP A 133 -1.22 11.98 -6.27
CA ASP A 133 -1.13 10.55 -6.01
C ASP A 133 -1.36 9.69 -7.24
N ALA A 134 -0.89 8.44 -7.17
CA ALA A 134 -1.15 7.43 -8.19
C ALA A 134 -1.58 6.09 -7.58
N LEU A 135 -2.76 5.63 -7.99
CA LEU A 135 -3.28 4.29 -7.70
C LEU A 135 -3.26 3.43 -8.97
N ALA A 136 -2.61 2.27 -8.94
CA ALA A 136 -2.63 1.28 -10.01
C ALA A 136 -3.25 -0.06 -9.54
N LEU A 137 -4.32 -0.50 -10.21
CA LEU A 137 -5.06 -1.73 -9.89
C LEU A 137 -4.92 -2.77 -11.02
N GLY A 138 -4.40 -3.95 -10.68
CA GLY A 138 -4.22 -5.11 -11.56
C GLY A 138 -5.42 -6.04 -11.68
N THR A 139 -6.61 -5.59 -11.28
CA THR A 139 -7.85 -6.39 -11.34
C THR A 139 -8.70 -6.11 -12.56
N ALA A 140 -9.37 -7.13 -13.09
CA ALA A 140 -10.42 -6.99 -14.10
C ALA A 140 -11.75 -6.47 -13.51
N ARG A 141 -11.96 -6.61 -12.20
CA ARG A 141 -13.14 -6.10 -11.50
C ARG A 141 -12.71 -5.42 -10.21
N ALA A 142 -12.83 -4.10 -10.17
CA ALA A 142 -12.52 -3.27 -9.02
C ALA A 142 -13.80 -3.04 -8.21
N ALA A 143 -13.89 -3.66 -7.03
CA ALA A 143 -15.08 -3.64 -6.18
C ALA A 143 -14.88 -2.84 -4.87
N GLY A 144 -13.65 -2.42 -4.57
CA GLY A 144 -13.31 -1.61 -3.41
C GLY A 144 -13.76 -0.15 -3.48
N ARG A 145 -13.38 0.60 -2.45
CA ARG A 145 -13.53 2.05 -2.35
C ARG A 145 -12.16 2.70 -2.50
N TYR A 146 -12.02 3.62 -3.44
CA TYR A 146 -10.77 4.32 -3.71
C TYR A 146 -11.02 5.82 -3.68
N ASP A 147 -10.21 6.53 -2.93
CA ASP A 147 -10.23 7.98 -2.83
C ASP A 147 -8.81 8.49 -3.08
N GLY A 148 -8.58 9.22 -4.17
CA GLY A 148 -7.31 9.92 -4.38
C GLY A 148 -7.19 11.08 -3.40
N GLY A 149 -8.26 11.85 -3.27
CA GLY A 149 -8.41 12.90 -2.27
C GLY A 149 -8.18 14.27 -2.88
N ALA A 150 -7.22 15.04 -2.37
CA ALA A 150 -6.96 16.41 -2.78
C ALA A 150 -5.63 16.55 -3.53
N GLY A 151 -5.70 16.90 -4.81
CA GLY A 151 -4.51 17.16 -5.63
C GLY A 151 -4.81 16.83 -7.08
N SER A 152 -3.79 16.42 -7.83
CA SER A 152 -3.96 15.87 -9.18
C SER A 152 -3.67 14.38 -9.17
N ASP A 153 -4.72 13.58 -9.00
CA ASP A 153 -4.60 12.15 -8.73
C ASP A 153 -4.89 11.30 -9.97
N VAL A 154 -4.19 10.17 -10.07
CA VAL A 154 -4.31 9.23 -11.19
C VAL A 154 -4.81 7.86 -10.72
N LEU A 155 -5.91 7.39 -11.30
CA LEU A 155 -6.36 6.00 -11.21
C LEU A 155 -6.01 5.25 -12.49
N ARG A 156 -5.15 4.24 -12.38
CA ARG A 156 -4.74 3.38 -13.48
C ARG A 156 -5.27 1.97 -13.29
N PHE A 157 -5.94 1.43 -14.31
CA PHE A 157 -6.20 0.00 -14.40
C PHE A 157 -5.16 -0.66 -15.30
N THR A 158 -4.42 -1.63 -14.75
CA THR A 158 -3.31 -2.29 -15.45
C THR A 158 -3.69 -3.65 -16.02
N ALA A 159 -4.91 -4.14 -15.77
CA ALA A 159 -5.42 -5.34 -16.40
C ALA A 159 -5.43 -5.17 -17.94
N PRO A 160 -4.93 -6.17 -18.70
CA PRO A 160 -4.79 -6.06 -20.16
C PRO A 160 -6.12 -6.17 -20.92
N GLY A 161 -7.18 -6.62 -20.25
CA GLY A 161 -8.52 -6.75 -20.82
C GLY A 161 -9.46 -5.63 -20.38
N ALA A 162 -10.75 -5.77 -20.74
CA ALA A 162 -11.80 -4.89 -20.25
C ALA A 162 -11.89 -4.94 -18.72
N VAL A 163 -12.15 -3.79 -18.11
CA VAL A 163 -12.26 -3.63 -16.65
C VAL A 163 -13.67 -3.22 -16.28
N THR A 164 -14.19 -3.77 -15.18
CA THR A 164 -15.42 -3.29 -14.54
C THR A 164 -15.11 -2.60 -13.21
N LEU A 165 -15.43 -1.30 -13.11
CA LEU A 165 -15.51 -0.61 -11.83
C LEU A 165 -16.90 -0.83 -11.22
N ALA A 166 -16.97 -1.74 -10.26
CA ALA A 166 -18.19 -2.06 -9.53
C ALA A 166 -18.29 -1.35 -8.17
N GLY A 167 -17.15 -0.91 -7.64
CA GLY A 167 -17.05 -0.16 -6.39
C GLY A 167 -17.18 1.35 -6.57
N VAL A 168 -16.45 2.10 -5.75
CA VAL A 168 -16.47 3.58 -5.75
C VAL A 168 -15.06 4.10 -5.97
N ALA A 169 -14.86 4.97 -6.96
CA ALA A 169 -13.62 5.71 -7.16
C ALA A 169 -13.92 7.22 -7.18
N THR A 170 -13.41 7.96 -6.18
CA THR A 170 -13.57 9.41 -6.03
C THR A 170 -12.22 10.11 -5.92
N GLY A 171 -12.20 11.43 -6.10
CA GLY A 171 -10.98 12.24 -5.96
C GLY A 171 -9.85 11.83 -6.92
N PHE A 172 -10.18 11.46 -8.16
CA PHE A 172 -9.21 11.24 -9.22
C PHE A 172 -9.52 12.17 -10.39
N GLU A 173 -8.53 12.90 -10.87
CA GLU A 173 -8.63 13.80 -12.02
C GLU A 173 -8.33 13.07 -13.32
N GLN A 174 -7.59 11.96 -13.27
CA GLN A 174 -7.17 11.19 -14.44
C GLN A 174 -7.46 9.70 -14.30
N VAL A 175 -8.01 9.10 -15.35
CA VAL A 175 -8.18 7.64 -15.48
C VAL A 175 -7.41 7.11 -16.69
N ALA A 176 -6.58 6.10 -16.44
CA ALA A 176 -5.77 5.42 -17.44
C ALA A 176 -6.12 3.93 -17.54
N LEU A 177 -6.24 3.40 -18.76
CA LEU A 177 -6.63 2.01 -19.03
C LEU A 177 -5.57 1.30 -19.88
N ALA A 178 -5.00 0.20 -19.39
CA ALA A 178 -4.14 -0.64 -20.21
C ALA A 178 -4.93 -1.39 -21.31
N GLY A 179 -6.12 -1.90 -20.98
CA GLY A 179 -6.99 -2.65 -21.91
C GLY A 179 -7.99 -1.81 -22.73
N GLY A 180 -8.00 -0.49 -22.59
CA GLY A 180 -8.79 0.45 -23.40
C GLY A 180 -10.32 0.46 -23.18
N SER A 181 -10.87 -0.42 -22.32
CA SER A 181 -12.30 -0.48 -22.04
C SER A 181 -12.58 -0.52 -20.53
N LEU A 182 -13.48 0.38 -20.09
CA LEU A 182 -13.96 0.47 -18.71
C LEU A 182 -15.49 0.48 -18.70
N THR A 183 -16.08 -0.51 -18.03
CA THR A 183 -17.50 -0.50 -17.66
C THR A 183 -17.65 0.00 -16.23
N VAL A 184 -18.49 1.00 -16.00
CA VAL A 184 -18.80 1.50 -14.65
C VAL A 184 -20.19 1.00 -14.25
N SER A 185 -20.23 0.08 -13.29
CA SER A 185 -21.48 -0.36 -12.66
C SER A 185 -21.65 0.20 -11.24
N GLY A 186 -20.59 0.79 -10.69
CA GLY A 186 -20.58 1.52 -9.42
C GLY A 186 -20.48 3.03 -9.63
N THR A 187 -19.58 3.69 -8.89
CA THR A 187 -19.38 5.14 -8.92
C THR A 187 -17.98 5.49 -9.38
N LEU A 188 -17.86 6.42 -10.34
CA LEU A 188 -16.61 7.02 -10.80
C LEU A 188 -16.71 8.54 -10.78
N GLY A 189 -15.73 9.21 -10.16
CA GLY A 189 -15.79 10.62 -9.76
C GLY A 189 -16.57 10.77 -8.45
N SER A 190 -16.60 11.86 -7.70
CA SER A 190 -15.79 13.07 -7.60
C SER A 190 -15.44 13.25 -6.11
N ALA A 191 -14.37 13.96 -5.77
CA ALA A 191 -14.36 14.79 -4.54
C ALA A 191 -14.16 16.28 -4.91
N ASN A 192 -14.80 16.73 -6.01
CA ASN A 192 -14.88 18.09 -6.59
C ASN A 192 -13.85 18.54 -7.66
N ALA A 193 -13.60 17.74 -8.69
CA ALA A 193 -12.98 18.23 -9.94
C ALA A 193 -13.49 17.46 -11.19
N PRO A 194 -13.29 18.01 -12.42
CA PRO A 194 -13.60 17.31 -13.67
C PRO A 194 -12.71 16.08 -13.87
N LEU A 195 -13.32 14.96 -14.23
CA LEU A 195 -12.63 13.73 -14.59
C LEU A 195 -12.17 13.79 -16.04
N ALA A 196 -10.87 13.60 -16.29
CA ALA A 196 -10.30 13.40 -17.61
C ALA A 196 -9.92 11.93 -17.82
N PHE A 197 -10.09 11.47 -19.06
CA PHE A 197 -9.54 10.22 -19.55
C PHE A 197 -8.31 10.55 -20.40
N ASP A 198 -7.22 9.78 -20.28
CA ASP A 198 -5.99 10.03 -21.05
C ASP A 198 -6.17 9.89 -22.58
N ASP A 199 -5.14 10.26 -23.34
CA ASP A 199 -5.16 10.41 -24.82
C ASP A 199 -5.25 9.09 -25.62
N GLY A 200 -5.54 7.97 -24.95
CA GLY A 200 -5.85 6.70 -25.59
C GLY A 200 -7.25 6.66 -26.20
N ALA A 201 -7.46 5.74 -27.15
CA ALA A 201 -8.81 5.40 -27.63
C ALA A 201 -9.57 4.68 -26.51
N GLN A 202 -10.27 5.43 -25.67
CA GLN A 202 -11.08 4.89 -24.58
C GLN A 202 -12.55 4.88 -24.98
N SER A 203 -13.24 3.75 -24.78
CA SER A 203 -14.70 3.65 -24.93
C SER A 203 -15.34 3.52 -23.55
N LEU A 204 -16.25 4.45 -23.24
CA LEU A 204 -17.17 4.38 -22.11
C LEU A 204 -18.38 3.51 -22.46
#